data_AF-W1RTA1-F1
#
_entry.id   AF-W1RTA1-F1
#
_cell.length_a   1.000
_cell.length_b   1.000
_cell.length_c   1.000
_cell.angle_alpha   90.00
_cell.angle_beta   90.00
_cell.angle_gamma   90.00
#
_symmetry.space_group_name_H-M   'P 1'
#
loop_
_entity.id
_entity.type
_entity.pdbx_description
1 polymer ?
#
loop_
_entity_poly.entity_id
_entity_poly.type
_entity_poly.pdbx_seq_one_letter_code
_entity_poly.pdbx_strand_id
1 'polypeptide(L)'
;MIVTKSCIDAGTAISVMDLFTIGIGPSSSHTVGPMRAALMFMDCLPAHPLRVQCELFGSLALTGRGHATDNAILLGLSGYRPEDVEPDRISDILAAIRTDGRIRAGSATDQWVPFDEAHDLLFRMGEFLEAHSNAMRFSASIDGRKEPFVRDYYSIGGGAVLPGSVPVSDDTPLGHNVVQPYPFSSGAEMLAQGEANGLSIATLVLRNEGAWRAQDETEAFLDGVIDAMSASIDRGLAQEGLLPGGLKVRRRARAIHQRLRLQQDALGPAQIFEWVSLFALAVNEENAAGGRVVTAPTNGAAGVIPAVLHYYRRFVPGADRDGERRFLLTAAAIGFLYKKRASISAAEMGCQGEVGVACSMAAAGLA
;
A
#
# COMPACT_ATOMS: atom_id res chain seq x y z
N MET A 1 12.31 -25.05 -15.73
CA MET A 1 11.28 -24.35 -14.95
C MET A 1 11.96 -23.22 -14.22
N ILE A 2 11.69 -21.97 -14.60
CA ILE A 2 12.16 -20.81 -13.86
C ILE A 2 11.28 -20.76 -12.61
N VAL A 3 11.81 -21.18 -11.47
CA VAL A 3 11.16 -20.97 -10.18
C VAL A 3 11.29 -19.47 -9.91
N THR A 4 10.21 -18.75 -10.14
CA THR A 4 10.08 -17.34 -9.75
C THR A 4 10.20 -17.28 -8.25
N LYS A 5 11.19 -16.55 -7.75
CA LYS A 5 11.59 -16.62 -6.35
C LYS A 5 10.45 -16.12 -5.44
N SER A 6 9.68 -15.09 -5.82
CA SER A 6 8.72 -14.37 -4.96
C SER A 6 7.31 -14.96 -4.78
N CYS A 7 7.13 -16.29 -4.85
CA CYS A 7 5.83 -16.92 -4.59
C CYS A 7 5.67 -17.22 -3.09
N ILE A 8 4.60 -16.74 -2.47
CA ILE A 8 4.24 -17.15 -1.10
C ILE A 8 3.83 -18.64 -1.14
N ASP A 9 4.26 -19.43 -0.15
CA ASP A 9 3.81 -20.83 -0.01
C ASP A 9 2.28 -20.89 -0.15
N ALA A 10 1.80 -21.78 -1.02
CA ALA A 10 0.38 -22.02 -1.28
C ALA A 10 -0.42 -22.31 0.02
N GLY A 11 0.25 -22.85 1.05
CA GLY A 11 -0.30 -23.08 2.39
C GLY A 11 -0.43 -21.85 3.28
N THR A 12 0.16 -20.70 2.91
CA THR A 12 0.11 -19.48 3.72
C THR A 12 -1.29 -18.88 3.71
N ALA A 13 -1.81 -18.58 4.90
CA ALA A 13 -3.06 -17.86 5.07
C ALA A 13 -2.85 -16.38 4.71
N ILE A 14 -3.69 -15.83 3.84
CA ILE A 14 -3.65 -14.43 3.41
C ILE A 14 -4.97 -13.78 3.78
N SER A 15 -4.89 -12.59 4.37
CA SER A 15 -6.04 -11.80 4.77
C SER A 15 -6.38 -10.72 3.76
N VAL A 16 -7.65 -10.27 3.73
CA VAL A 16 -8.07 -9.06 3.00
C VAL A 16 -7.26 -7.82 3.40
N MET A 17 -6.79 -7.76 4.65
CA MET A 17 -5.94 -6.67 5.15
C MET A 17 -4.54 -6.65 4.50
N ASP A 18 -4.05 -7.82 4.05
CA ASP A 18 -2.76 -7.94 3.35
C ASP A 18 -2.82 -7.47 1.89
N LEU A 19 -4.03 -7.23 1.38
CA LEU A 19 -4.29 -6.85 0.00
C LEU A 19 -4.72 -5.38 -0.09
N PHE A 20 -5.66 -4.98 0.77
CA PHE A 20 -6.16 -3.63 0.88
C PHE A 20 -5.48 -2.93 2.05
N THR A 21 -4.46 -2.13 1.80
CA THR A 21 -3.78 -1.34 2.82
C THR A 21 -4.05 0.13 2.56
N ILE A 22 -4.64 0.82 3.54
CA ILE A 22 -4.78 2.27 3.51
C ILE A 22 -3.40 2.88 3.78
N GLY A 23 -2.94 3.78 2.93
CA GLY A 23 -1.65 4.43 3.11
C GLY A 23 -1.52 5.71 2.30
N ILE A 24 -0.29 6.13 2.07
CA ILE A 24 0.03 7.29 1.23
C ILE A 24 0.72 6.88 -0.06
N GLY A 25 0.46 7.65 -1.13
CA GLY A 25 1.18 7.55 -2.38
C GLY A 25 2.62 8.10 -2.29
N PRO A 26 3.44 7.93 -3.35
CA PRO A 26 3.09 7.30 -4.62
C PRO A 26 3.34 5.79 -4.69
N SER A 27 4.06 5.20 -3.73
CA SER A 27 4.52 3.80 -3.86
C SER A 27 4.41 2.99 -2.57
N SER A 28 3.87 1.78 -2.67
CA SER A 28 3.81 0.86 -1.53
C SER A 28 5.21 0.38 -1.13
N SER A 29 6.09 0.09 -2.11
CA SER A 29 7.45 -0.40 -1.85
C SER A 29 8.46 0.71 -1.53
N HIS A 30 8.27 1.91 -2.08
CA HIS A 30 9.22 3.02 -1.94
C HIS A 30 8.73 4.14 -1.01
N THR A 31 7.46 4.14 -0.59
CA THR A 31 6.91 5.14 0.35
C THR A 31 6.40 4.45 1.61
N VAL A 32 5.38 3.60 1.51
CA VAL A 32 4.74 2.96 2.69
C VAL A 32 5.71 2.04 3.44
N GLY A 33 6.40 1.15 2.74
CA GLY A 33 7.39 0.25 3.33
C GLY A 33 8.51 1.00 4.09
N PRO A 34 9.24 1.94 3.45
CA PRO A 34 10.27 2.72 4.11
C PRO A 34 9.78 3.50 5.33
N MET A 35 8.58 4.09 5.27
CA MET A 35 7.96 4.77 6.41
C MET A 35 7.72 3.82 7.59
N ARG A 36 7.18 2.63 7.33
CA ARG A 36 7.00 1.59 8.36
C ARG A 36 8.33 1.12 8.93
N ALA A 37 9.35 0.89 8.10
CA ALA A 37 10.68 0.47 8.53
C ALA A 37 11.32 1.48 9.48
N ALA A 38 11.23 2.77 9.14
CA ALA A 38 11.72 3.86 9.96
C ALA A 38 11.03 3.93 11.33
N LEU A 39 9.70 3.79 11.36
CA LEU A 39 8.94 3.74 12.61
C LEU A 39 9.31 2.52 13.45
N MET A 40 9.35 1.33 12.83
CA MET A 40 9.74 0.08 13.50
C MET A 40 11.14 0.19 14.11
N PHE A 41 12.08 0.84 13.41
CA PHE A 41 13.41 1.07 13.93
C PHE A 41 13.38 1.97 15.17
N MET A 42 12.69 3.11 15.11
CA MET A 42 12.62 4.04 16.23
C MET A 42 11.95 3.43 17.47
N ASP A 43 10.83 2.74 17.27
CA ASP A 43 10.06 2.14 18.37
C ASP A 43 10.75 0.91 18.99
N CYS A 44 11.76 0.33 18.32
CA CYS A 44 12.53 -0.79 18.84
C CYS A 44 13.84 -0.40 19.55
N LEU A 45 14.17 0.90 19.60
CA LEU A 45 15.37 1.37 20.27
C LEU A 45 15.29 1.15 21.79
N PRO A 46 16.37 0.67 22.43
CA PRO A 46 16.36 0.38 23.87
C PRO A 46 16.37 1.63 24.76
N ALA A 47 16.69 2.80 24.20
CA ALA A 47 16.71 4.09 24.88
C ALA A 47 16.67 5.22 23.83
N HIS A 48 16.49 6.46 24.31
CA HIS A 48 16.49 7.65 23.47
C HIS A 48 17.81 7.78 22.68
N PRO A 49 17.78 7.91 21.35
CA PRO A 49 19.00 8.02 20.56
C PRO A 49 19.57 9.44 20.61
N LEU A 50 20.90 9.53 20.60
CA LEU A 50 21.62 10.80 20.47
C LEU A 50 21.69 11.26 19.00
N ARG A 51 21.77 10.31 18.07
CA ARG A 51 21.75 10.53 16.62
C ARG A 51 21.16 9.30 15.94
N VAL A 52 20.44 9.51 14.84
CA VAL A 52 19.90 8.45 13.99
C VAL A 52 20.36 8.71 12.57
N GLN A 53 20.73 7.65 11.86
CA GLN A 53 21.08 7.69 10.44
C GLN A 53 20.36 6.58 9.69
N CYS A 54 19.94 6.88 8.45
CA CYS A 54 19.33 5.97 7.51
C CYS A 54 20.15 5.95 6.22
N GLU A 55 20.46 4.76 5.73
CA GLU A 55 21.12 4.52 4.46
C GLU A 55 20.20 3.72 3.55
N LEU A 56 19.95 4.21 2.34
CA LEU A 56 19.11 3.58 1.32
C LEU A 56 20.00 2.93 0.26
N PHE A 57 19.70 1.69 -0.11
CA PHE A 57 20.48 0.89 -1.08
C PHE A 57 19.64 0.46 -2.29
N GLY A 58 20.31 0.01 -3.35
CA GLY A 58 19.68 -0.58 -4.53
C GLY A 58 18.61 0.29 -5.19
N SER A 59 17.44 -0.28 -5.50
CA SER A 59 16.35 0.44 -6.19
C SER A 59 15.75 1.58 -5.38
N LEU A 60 15.78 1.48 -4.04
CA LEU A 60 15.39 2.59 -3.14
C LEU A 60 16.35 3.77 -3.29
N ALA A 61 17.65 3.51 -3.39
CA ALA A 61 18.63 4.58 -3.64
C ALA A 61 18.39 5.23 -5.02
N LEU A 62 18.22 4.42 -6.06
CA LEU A 62 18.12 4.90 -7.44
C LEU A 62 16.85 5.72 -7.71
N THR A 63 15.70 5.27 -7.20
CA THR A 63 14.39 5.86 -7.56
C THR A 63 13.68 6.52 -6.39
N GLY A 64 14.25 6.47 -5.19
CA GLY A 64 13.56 6.88 -3.97
C GLY A 64 13.14 8.35 -3.95
N ARG A 65 13.95 9.26 -4.51
CA ARG A 65 13.57 10.69 -4.62
C ARG A 65 12.32 10.89 -5.48
N GLY A 66 12.18 10.14 -6.57
CA GLY A 66 10.99 10.19 -7.43
C GLY A 66 9.74 9.60 -6.75
N HIS A 67 9.94 8.71 -5.78
CA HIS A 67 8.88 8.07 -5.00
C HIS A 67 8.70 8.66 -3.58
N ALA A 68 9.31 9.81 -3.30
CA ALA A 68 9.29 10.46 -1.99
C ALA A 68 9.72 9.56 -0.81
N THR A 69 10.67 8.63 -1.04
CA THR A 69 11.23 7.76 0.00
C THR A 69 11.91 8.55 1.11
N ASP A 70 12.59 9.64 0.76
CA ASP A 70 13.19 10.56 1.73
C ASP A 70 12.15 11.12 2.71
N ASN A 71 11.08 11.70 2.16
CA ASN A 71 9.97 12.21 2.95
C ASN A 71 9.32 11.12 3.82
N ALA A 72 9.15 9.91 3.27
CA ALA A 72 8.60 8.76 3.98
C ALA A 72 9.45 8.34 5.19
N ILE A 73 10.78 8.32 5.04
CA ILE A 73 11.72 8.04 6.14
C ILE A 73 11.60 9.10 7.23
N LEU A 74 11.58 10.39 6.87
CA LEU A 74 11.46 11.48 7.84
C LEU A 74 10.15 11.39 8.66
N LEU A 75 9.03 11.10 7.99
CA LEU A 75 7.74 10.92 8.65
C LEU A 75 7.76 9.70 9.58
N GLY A 76 8.25 8.55 9.10
CA GLY A 76 8.30 7.31 9.88
C GLY A 76 9.20 7.43 11.11
N LEU A 77 10.39 8.01 10.96
CA LEU A 77 11.29 8.29 12.08
C LEU A 77 10.63 9.22 13.12
N SER A 78 9.79 10.16 12.65
CA SER A 78 9.04 11.11 13.49
C SER A 78 7.78 10.53 14.14
N GLY A 79 7.56 9.22 14.07
CA GLY A 79 6.43 8.56 14.74
C GLY A 79 5.14 8.47 13.92
N TYR A 80 5.12 8.97 12.68
CA TYR A 80 3.93 8.94 11.84
C TYR A 80 3.76 7.56 11.19
N ARG A 81 2.50 7.16 11.03
CA ARG A 81 2.08 5.94 10.34
C ARG A 81 1.47 6.27 8.97
N PRO A 82 1.75 5.49 7.90
CA PRO A 82 1.18 5.72 6.58
C PRO A 82 -0.36 5.78 6.58
N GLU A 83 -0.98 4.98 7.44
CA GLU A 83 -2.43 4.82 7.57
C GLU A 83 -3.08 6.09 8.16
N ASP A 84 -2.38 6.74 9.09
CA ASP A 84 -2.93 7.80 9.95
C ASP A 84 -2.50 9.20 9.52
N VAL A 85 -1.33 9.34 8.87
CA VAL A 85 -0.74 10.65 8.54
C VAL A 85 -1.60 11.45 7.57
N GLU A 86 -2.06 12.62 7.99
CA GLU A 86 -2.87 13.53 7.15
C GLU A 86 -2.04 14.07 5.97
N PRO A 87 -2.38 13.74 4.70
CA PRO A 87 -1.54 14.08 3.55
C PRO A 87 -1.31 15.58 3.40
N ASP A 88 -2.33 16.40 3.71
CA ASP A 88 -2.25 17.85 3.56
C ASP A 88 -1.27 18.48 4.56
N ARG A 89 -0.96 17.80 5.67
CA ARG A 89 -0.01 18.25 6.69
C ARG A 89 1.43 17.79 6.43
N ILE A 90 1.64 16.86 5.50
CA ILE A 90 2.96 16.28 5.24
C ILE A 90 3.97 17.38 4.86
N SER A 91 3.58 18.33 4.00
CA SER A 91 4.48 19.41 3.58
C SER A 91 4.94 20.26 4.77
N ASP A 92 4.03 20.61 5.67
CA ASP A 92 4.33 21.44 6.84
C ASP A 92 5.22 20.70 7.85
N ILE A 93 4.95 19.41 8.07
CA ILE A 93 5.77 18.55 8.93
C ILE A 93 7.20 18.46 8.40
N LEU A 94 7.36 18.19 7.11
CA LEU A 94 8.68 18.07 6.48
C LEU A 94 9.44 19.41 6.49
N ALA A 95 8.74 20.52 6.25
CA ALA A 95 9.33 21.85 6.36
C ALA A 95 9.84 22.12 7.78
N ALA A 96 9.06 21.80 8.80
CA ALA A 96 9.46 21.95 10.19
C ALA A 96 10.69 21.10 10.55
N ILE A 97 10.72 19.83 10.14
CA ILE A 97 11.89 18.94 10.36
C ILE A 97 13.16 19.55 9.75
N ARG A 98 13.07 20.04 8.51
CA ARG A 98 14.20 20.62 7.77
C ARG A 98 14.66 21.96 8.35
N THR A 99 13.73 22.80 8.79
CA THR A 99 14.04 24.10 9.39
C THR A 99 14.64 23.94 10.79
N ASP A 100 14.10 23.03 11.60
CA ASP A 100 14.56 22.85 12.98
C ASP A 100 15.82 21.96 13.08
N GLY A 101 16.12 21.15 12.05
CA GLY A 101 17.25 20.21 12.06
C GLY A 101 17.10 19.09 13.08
N ARG A 102 15.86 18.62 13.29
CA ARG A 102 15.51 17.58 14.27
C ARG A 102 14.23 16.83 13.90
N ILE A 103 14.12 15.61 14.38
CA ILE A 103 12.94 14.75 14.25
C ILE A 103 12.38 14.41 15.64
N ARG A 104 11.10 14.06 15.70
CA ARG A 104 10.49 13.46 16.90
C ARG A 104 10.99 12.01 17.05
N ALA A 105 11.22 11.56 18.27
CA ALA A 105 11.77 10.23 18.53
C ALA A 105 10.69 9.12 18.55
N GLY A 106 10.25 8.68 17.37
CA GLY A 106 9.26 7.60 17.24
C GLY A 106 7.87 7.97 17.78
N SER A 107 7.04 6.96 18.06
CA SER A 107 5.63 7.17 18.43
C SER A 107 5.39 7.47 19.92
N ALA A 108 6.30 7.02 20.80
CA ALA A 108 6.04 6.93 22.23
C ALA A 108 6.35 8.19 23.05
N THR A 109 7.09 9.16 22.50
CA THR A 109 7.56 10.34 23.27
C THR A 109 7.47 11.64 22.47
N ASP A 110 7.31 12.77 23.15
CA ASP A 110 7.49 14.13 22.58
C ASP A 110 8.95 14.59 22.65
N GLN A 111 9.88 13.63 22.63
CA GLN A 111 11.31 13.91 22.65
C GLN A 111 11.83 14.11 21.23
N TRP A 112 12.88 14.92 21.12
CA TRP A 112 13.46 15.33 19.85
C TRP A 112 14.90 14.83 19.74
N VAL A 113 15.30 14.48 18.52
CA VAL A 113 16.65 14.02 18.17
C VAL A 113 17.17 14.91 17.05
N PRO A 114 18.40 15.45 17.15
CA PRO A 114 19.03 16.16 16.04
C PRO A 114 19.06 15.27 14.79
N PHE A 115 18.71 15.86 13.65
CA PHE A 115 18.69 15.15 12.38
C PHE A 115 19.01 16.12 11.24
N ASP A 116 20.18 15.93 10.64
CA ASP A 116 20.62 16.64 9.46
C ASP A 116 20.38 15.76 8.23
N GLU A 117 19.32 16.06 7.46
CA GLU A 117 18.93 15.28 6.29
C GLU A 117 20.08 15.04 5.30
N ALA A 118 21.03 15.97 5.18
CA ALA A 118 22.15 15.81 4.25
C ALA A 118 23.19 14.77 4.71
N HIS A 119 23.32 14.57 6.03
CA HIS A 119 24.34 13.70 6.63
C HIS A 119 23.76 12.44 7.27
N ASP A 120 22.47 12.46 7.59
CA ASP A 120 21.77 11.40 8.31
C ASP A 120 20.81 10.62 7.41
N LEU A 121 20.49 11.10 6.20
CA LEU A 121 19.75 10.35 5.19
C LEU A 121 20.56 10.18 3.91
N LEU A 122 21.13 8.99 3.73
CA LEU A 122 22.16 8.74 2.74
C LEU A 122 21.68 7.78 1.64
N PHE A 123 21.74 8.24 0.40
CA PHE A 123 21.44 7.44 -0.78
C PHE A 123 22.72 6.77 -1.30
N ARG A 124 22.89 5.47 -1.06
CA ARG A 124 24.06 4.68 -1.46
C ARG A 124 23.94 4.19 -2.90
N MET A 125 24.18 5.12 -3.83
CA MET A 125 24.04 4.87 -5.27
C MET A 125 25.03 3.79 -5.75
N GLY A 126 24.51 2.71 -6.34
CA GLY A 126 25.33 1.61 -6.86
C GLY A 126 25.75 0.56 -5.83
N GLU A 127 25.36 0.73 -4.56
CA GLU A 127 25.57 -0.26 -3.50
C GLU A 127 24.29 -1.07 -3.26
N PHE A 128 24.46 -2.36 -2.96
CA PHE A 128 23.37 -3.31 -2.79
C PHE A 128 23.63 -4.16 -1.54
N LEU A 129 22.56 -4.47 -0.80
CA LEU A 129 22.59 -5.50 0.24
C LEU A 129 22.12 -6.82 -0.37
N GLU A 130 22.71 -7.95 0.06
CA GLU A 130 22.55 -9.24 -0.61
C GLU A 130 21.11 -9.79 -0.61
N ALA A 131 20.28 -9.43 0.38
CA ALA A 131 18.99 -10.07 0.58
C ALA A 131 17.87 -9.55 -0.35
N HIS A 132 17.82 -8.25 -0.67
CA HIS A 132 16.77 -7.67 -1.53
C HIS A 132 17.20 -6.31 -2.11
N SER A 133 16.69 -5.95 -3.30
CA SER A 133 17.05 -4.71 -4.00
C SER A 133 16.52 -3.43 -3.33
N ASN A 134 15.37 -3.53 -2.64
CA ASN A 134 14.83 -2.46 -1.81
C ASN A 134 15.31 -2.62 -0.36
N ALA A 135 16.53 -2.17 -0.06
CA ALA A 135 17.12 -2.33 1.25
C ALA A 135 17.42 -1.00 1.94
N MET A 136 17.34 -1.01 3.27
CA MET A 136 17.56 0.13 4.15
C MET A 136 18.38 -0.31 5.35
N ARG A 137 19.36 0.48 5.77
CA ARG A 137 20.08 0.32 7.03
C ARG A 137 19.80 1.51 7.92
N PHE A 138 19.39 1.24 9.15
CA PHE A 138 19.25 2.28 10.16
C PHE A 138 20.30 2.06 11.24
N SER A 139 20.89 3.15 11.70
CA SER A 139 21.83 3.15 12.82
C SER A 139 21.47 4.25 13.82
N ALA A 140 21.64 3.96 15.10
CA ALA A 140 21.41 4.92 16.18
C ALA A 140 22.55 4.87 17.20
N SER A 141 23.09 6.05 17.53
CA SER A 141 23.98 6.17 18.69
C SER A 141 23.13 6.38 19.94
N ILE A 142 23.48 5.69 21.02
CA ILE A 142 22.75 5.73 22.29
C ILE A 142 23.74 6.03 23.39
N ASP A 143 23.36 6.89 24.32
CA ASP A 143 24.22 7.22 25.45
C ASP A 143 24.61 5.96 26.25
N GLY A 144 25.88 5.90 26.67
CA GLY A 144 26.45 4.75 27.35
C GLY A 144 26.72 3.51 26.47
N ARG A 145 26.43 3.53 25.17
CA ARG A 145 26.84 2.47 24.23
C ARG A 145 28.02 2.90 23.37
N LYS A 146 29.03 2.02 23.26
CA LYS A 146 30.23 2.26 22.43
C LYS A 146 29.95 2.05 20.94
N GLU A 147 29.18 1.02 20.62
CA GLU A 147 28.80 0.69 19.24
C GLU A 147 27.37 1.16 18.94
N PRO A 148 27.10 1.67 17.71
CA PRO A 148 25.76 2.05 17.32
C PRO A 148 24.83 0.84 17.25
N PHE A 149 23.56 1.06 17.56
CA PHE A 149 22.52 0.08 17.33
C PHE A 149 22.16 0.08 15.84
N VAL A 150 22.43 -1.00 15.13
CA VAL A 150 22.25 -1.10 13.67
C VAL A 150 21.21 -2.17 13.33
N ARG A 151 20.30 -1.88 12.40
CA ARG A 151 19.37 -2.85 11.83
C ARG A 151 19.14 -2.60 10.35
N ASP A 152 19.10 -3.69 9.59
CA ASP A 152 18.74 -3.70 8.18
C ASP A 152 17.25 -4.06 8.02
N TYR A 153 16.60 -3.45 7.04
CA TYR A 153 15.21 -3.70 6.68
C TYR A 153 15.05 -3.80 5.16
N TYR A 154 14.11 -4.63 4.73
CA TYR A 154 13.81 -4.84 3.31
C TYR A 154 12.34 -4.57 3.03
N SER A 155 12.06 -3.76 2.00
CA SER A 155 10.70 -3.47 1.54
C SER A 155 10.33 -4.39 0.38
N ILE A 156 9.55 -5.43 0.69
CA ILE A 156 9.31 -6.59 -0.20
C ILE A 156 8.04 -6.47 -1.06
N GLY A 157 7.39 -5.31 -1.07
CA GLY A 157 6.17 -5.07 -1.87
C GLY A 157 4.89 -5.00 -1.03
N GLY A 158 3.84 -4.38 -1.59
CA GLY A 158 2.56 -4.18 -0.88
C GLY A 158 2.65 -3.32 0.40
N GLY A 159 3.79 -2.70 0.70
CA GLY A 159 4.02 -1.97 1.96
C GLY A 159 4.54 -2.84 3.11
N ALA A 160 4.83 -4.12 2.89
CA ALA A 160 5.41 -5.01 3.89
C ALA A 160 6.92 -4.78 4.07
N VAL A 161 7.41 -4.97 5.31
CA VAL A 161 8.82 -4.78 5.69
C VAL A 161 9.30 -5.95 6.53
N LEU A 162 10.50 -6.45 6.25
CA LEU A 162 11.16 -7.50 7.03
C LEU A 162 12.45 -6.97 7.69
N PRO A 163 12.68 -7.23 8.99
CA PRO A 163 13.96 -6.93 9.65
C PRO A 163 15.01 -8.04 9.47
N GLY A 164 16.27 -7.65 9.26
CA GLY A 164 17.45 -8.48 9.57
C GLY A 164 18.08 -9.30 8.45
N SER A 165 19.31 -9.75 8.75
CA SER A 165 20.32 -10.48 7.95
C SER A 165 19.97 -11.93 7.62
N VAL A 166 18.69 -12.25 7.51
CA VAL A 166 18.26 -13.52 6.91
C VAL A 166 18.39 -13.28 5.41
N PRO A 167 19.14 -14.11 4.65
CA PRO A 167 18.95 -14.10 3.21
C PRO A 167 17.47 -14.40 3.03
N VAL A 168 16.71 -13.39 2.60
CA VAL A 168 15.30 -13.55 2.28
C VAL A 168 15.31 -14.49 1.07
N SER A 169 15.28 -15.79 1.33
CA SER A 169 14.54 -16.65 0.45
C SER A 169 13.12 -16.13 0.57
N ASP A 170 12.53 -15.82 -0.57
CA ASP A 170 11.11 -15.48 -0.68
C ASP A 170 10.17 -16.53 -0.01
N ASP A 171 10.71 -17.71 0.33
CA ASP A 171 10.12 -18.75 1.18
C ASP A 171 10.10 -18.44 2.70
N THR A 172 10.48 -17.23 3.15
CA THR A 172 10.42 -16.92 4.60
C THR A 172 8.95 -16.88 5.01
N PRO A 173 8.47 -17.85 5.83
CA PRO A 173 7.06 -17.92 6.15
C PRO A 173 6.70 -16.68 6.95
N LEU A 174 5.72 -15.90 6.49
CA LEU A 174 4.92 -15.05 7.37
C LEU A 174 4.10 -16.00 8.23
N GLY A 175 4.78 -16.60 9.21
CA GLY A 175 4.29 -17.69 10.04
C GLY A 175 3.18 -17.18 10.93
N HIS A 176 1.95 -17.26 10.44
CA HIS A 176 0.77 -17.24 11.26
C HIS A 176 0.35 -18.69 11.46
N ASN A 177 0.38 -19.18 12.71
CA ASN A 177 -0.24 -20.44 13.12
C ASN A 177 -1.78 -20.31 13.04
N VAL A 178 -2.30 -19.91 11.88
CA VAL A 178 -3.70 -19.57 11.65
C VAL A 178 -4.25 -20.54 10.62
N VAL A 179 -5.23 -21.34 11.04
CA VAL A 179 -5.90 -22.32 10.19
C VAL A 179 -7.20 -21.69 9.71
N GLN A 180 -7.25 -21.38 8.41
CA GLN A 180 -8.49 -20.93 7.77
C GLN A 180 -9.51 -22.08 7.72
N PRO A 181 -10.80 -21.85 8.03
CA PRO A 181 -11.85 -22.86 7.90
C PRO A 181 -12.00 -23.44 6.48
N TYR A 182 -11.83 -22.60 5.45
CA TYR A 182 -12.01 -22.97 4.05
C TYR A 182 -10.77 -22.58 3.23
N PRO A 183 -9.61 -23.22 3.45
CA PRO A 183 -8.39 -22.85 2.77
C PRO A 183 -8.48 -23.19 1.28
N PHE A 184 -7.94 -22.32 0.44
CA PHE A 184 -7.78 -22.55 -0.99
C PHE A 184 -6.47 -21.93 -1.49
N SER A 185 -5.87 -22.55 -2.49
CA SER A 185 -4.69 -22.06 -3.18
C SER A 185 -4.88 -21.92 -4.69
N SER A 186 -5.94 -22.51 -5.27
CA SER A 186 -6.33 -22.36 -6.68
C SER A 186 -7.79 -21.96 -6.84
N GLY A 187 -8.13 -21.45 -8.04
CA GLY A 187 -9.53 -21.24 -8.41
C GLY A 187 -10.35 -22.52 -8.37
N ALA A 188 -9.78 -23.66 -8.77
CA ALA A 188 -10.45 -24.96 -8.70
C ALA A 188 -10.76 -25.37 -7.24
N GLU A 189 -9.81 -25.21 -6.32
CA GLU A 189 -10.03 -25.46 -4.89
C GLU A 189 -11.06 -24.49 -4.31
N MET A 190 -10.98 -23.21 -4.65
CA MET A 190 -11.93 -22.19 -4.19
C MET A 190 -13.37 -22.53 -4.61
N LEU A 191 -13.57 -22.92 -5.87
CA LEU A 191 -14.88 -23.34 -6.38
C LEU A 191 -15.36 -24.62 -5.69
N ALA A 192 -14.49 -25.62 -5.55
CA ALA A 192 -14.83 -26.88 -4.86
C ALA A 192 -15.23 -26.64 -3.39
N GLN A 193 -14.55 -25.73 -2.69
CA GLN A 193 -14.90 -25.33 -1.32
C GLN A 193 -16.26 -24.62 -1.27
N GLY A 194 -16.53 -23.71 -2.22
CA GLY A 194 -17.82 -23.02 -2.32
C GLY A 194 -18.98 -24.00 -2.56
N GLU A 195 -18.81 -24.94 -3.51
CA GLU A 195 -19.81 -25.96 -3.84
C GLU A 195 -20.06 -26.93 -2.68
N ALA A 196 -18.99 -27.44 -2.06
CA ALA A 196 -19.10 -28.40 -0.97
C ALA A 196 -19.79 -27.84 0.28
N ASN A 197 -19.67 -26.53 0.53
CA ASN A 197 -20.20 -25.87 1.72
C ASN A 197 -21.43 -24.98 1.45
N GLY A 198 -21.85 -24.85 0.18
CA GLY A 198 -22.95 -23.96 -0.21
C GLY A 198 -22.66 -22.47 0.04
N LEU A 199 -21.39 -22.06 -0.10
CA LEU A 199 -20.93 -20.69 0.17
C LEU A 199 -20.61 -19.95 -1.12
N SER A 200 -20.99 -18.67 -1.21
CA SER A 200 -20.45 -17.76 -2.22
C SER A 200 -18.98 -17.46 -1.95
N ILE A 201 -18.23 -17.01 -2.96
CA ILE A 201 -16.81 -16.63 -2.83
C ILE A 201 -16.64 -15.59 -1.72
N ALA A 202 -17.46 -14.52 -1.71
CA ALA A 202 -17.42 -13.50 -0.66
C ALA A 202 -17.65 -14.08 0.74
N THR A 203 -18.63 -14.97 0.90
CA THR A 203 -18.93 -15.59 2.20
C THR A 203 -17.80 -16.50 2.64
N LEU A 204 -17.22 -17.26 1.72
CA LEU A 204 -16.07 -18.11 1.98
C LEU A 204 -14.88 -17.29 2.50
N VAL A 205 -14.54 -16.18 1.83
CA VAL A 205 -13.49 -15.26 2.29
C VAL A 205 -13.83 -14.66 3.65
N LEU A 206 -15.05 -14.18 3.86
CA LEU A 206 -15.48 -13.60 5.15
C LEU A 206 -15.35 -14.61 6.30
N ARG A 207 -15.71 -15.88 6.07
CA ARG A 207 -15.54 -16.95 7.06
C ARG A 207 -14.06 -17.27 7.32
N ASN A 208 -13.22 -17.18 6.29
CA ASN A 208 -11.77 -17.33 6.44
C ASN A 208 -11.14 -16.20 7.26
N GLU A 209 -11.62 -14.96 7.13
CA GLU A 209 -11.18 -13.84 7.97
C GLU A 209 -11.46 -14.08 9.47
N GLY A 210 -12.48 -14.90 9.77
CA GLY A 210 -12.80 -15.38 11.12
C GLY A 210 -11.67 -16.12 11.83
N ALA A 211 -10.64 -16.56 11.11
CA ALA A 211 -9.44 -17.17 11.70
C ALA A 211 -8.54 -16.17 12.43
N TRP A 212 -8.67 -14.86 12.12
CA TRP A 212 -7.88 -13.79 12.74
C TRP A 212 -8.69 -12.88 13.65
N ARG A 213 -9.95 -12.59 13.29
CA ARG A 213 -10.76 -11.58 13.98
C ARG A 213 -12.25 -11.85 13.87
N ALA A 214 -13.06 -11.14 14.66
CA ALA A 214 -14.51 -11.23 14.58
C ALA A 214 -15.05 -10.67 13.24
N GLN A 215 -16.25 -11.09 12.86
CA GLN A 215 -16.84 -10.72 11.56
C GLN A 215 -17.07 -9.21 11.45
N ASP A 216 -17.56 -8.59 12.52
CA ASP A 216 -17.82 -7.14 12.62
C ASP A 216 -16.52 -6.32 12.48
N GLU A 217 -15.40 -6.80 13.03
CA GLU A 217 -14.08 -6.17 12.81
C GLU A 217 -13.66 -6.19 11.33
N THR A 218 -13.94 -7.29 10.63
CA THR A 218 -13.66 -7.39 9.19
C THR A 218 -14.56 -6.47 8.38
N GLU A 219 -15.85 -6.43 8.69
CA GLU A 219 -16.81 -5.54 8.02
C GLU A 219 -16.50 -4.06 8.25
N ALA A 220 -16.14 -3.68 9.47
CA ALA A 220 -15.71 -2.32 9.81
C ALA A 220 -14.43 -1.92 9.08
N PHE A 221 -13.47 -2.85 8.96
CA PHE A 221 -12.28 -2.63 8.15
C PHE A 221 -12.62 -2.42 6.66
N LEU A 222 -13.49 -3.25 6.09
CA LEU A 222 -13.94 -3.10 4.70
C LEU A 222 -14.65 -1.76 4.49
N ASP A 223 -15.48 -1.32 5.43
CA ASP A 223 -16.11 0.01 5.39
C ASP A 223 -15.06 1.12 5.35
N GLY A 224 -14.03 1.03 6.19
CA GLY A 224 -12.90 1.98 6.19
C GLY A 224 -12.16 2.00 4.85
N VAL A 225 -11.95 0.84 4.23
CA VAL A 225 -11.37 0.73 2.88
C VAL A 225 -12.25 1.40 1.84
N ILE A 226 -13.56 1.13 1.85
CA ILE A 226 -14.54 1.69 0.91
C ILE A 226 -14.59 3.22 1.03
N ASP A 227 -14.58 3.74 2.25
CA ASP A 227 -14.63 5.17 2.51
C ASP A 227 -13.32 5.86 2.11
N ALA A 228 -12.16 5.26 2.39
CA ALA A 228 -10.87 5.76 1.94
C ALA A 228 -10.75 5.79 0.41
N MET A 229 -11.24 4.75 -0.27
CA MET A 229 -11.33 4.68 -1.74
C MET A 229 -12.21 5.80 -2.31
N SER A 230 -13.36 6.03 -1.69
CA SER A 230 -14.31 7.08 -2.10
C SER A 230 -13.72 8.48 -1.90
N ALA A 231 -13.12 8.72 -0.73
CA ALA A 231 -12.47 9.99 -0.40
C ALA A 231 -11.28 10.28 -1.34
N SER A 232 -10.55 9.25 -1.78
CA SER A 232 -9.47 9.39 -2.75
C SER A 232 -9.99 9.86 -4.12
N ILE A 233 -11.12 9.30 -4.58
CA ILE A 233 -11.80 9.81 -5.79
C ILE A 233 -12.20 11.28 -5.59
N ASP A 234 -12.90 11.60 -4.51
CA ASP A 234 -13.41 12.95 -4.27
C ASP A 234 -12.29 14.01 -4.22
N ARG A 235 -11.17 13.70 -3.55
CA ARG A 235 -9.98 14.56 -3.54
C ARG A 235 -9.42 14.73 -4.96
N GLY A 236 -9.24 13.64 -5.71
CA GLY A 236 -8.72 13.71 -7.08
C GLY A 236 -9.60 14.52 -8.03
N LEU A 237 -10.92 14.48 -7.85
CA LEU A 237 -11.88 15.29 -8.62
C LEU A 237 -11.85 16.79 -8.26
N ALA A 238 -11.36 17.15 -7.08
CA ALA A 238 -11.31 18.51 -6.57
C ALA A 238 -9.96 19.21 -6.84
N GLN A 239 -8.85 18.47 -6.89
CA GLN A 239 -7.50 19.02 -7.01
C GLN A 239 -7.16 19.51 -8.43
N GLU A 240 -6.30 20.52 -8.51
CA GLU A 240 -5.73 21.05 -9.76
C GLU A 240 -4.20 21.19 -9.62
N GLY A 241 -3.54 21.60 -10.71
CA GLY A 241 -2.10 21.88 -10.71
C GLY A 241 -1.26 20.80 -11.39
N LEU A 242 0.05 20.84 -11.12
CA LEU A 242 1.04 19.91 -11.66
C LEU A 242 1.36 18.83 -10.63
N LEU A 243 1.49 17.59 -11.08
CA LEU A 243 2.00 16.49 -10.27
C LEU A 243 3.49 16.70 -9.96
N PRO A 244 3.94 16.29 -8.76
CA PRO A 244 5.35 16.32 -8.39
C PRO A 244 6.18 15.33 -9.24
N GLY A 245 7.50 15.39 -9.14
CA GLY A 245 8.42 14.45 -9.84
C GLY A 245 9.04 14.97 -11.14
N GLY A 246 8.98 16.27 -11.43
CA GLY A 246 9.79 16.92 -12.47
C GLY A 246 9.30 16.76 -13.93
N LEU A 247 8.37 15.83 -14.19
CA LEU A 247 7.79 15.59 -15.53
C LEU A 247 6.75 16.64 -15.96
N LYS A 248 6.39 17.59 -15.09
CA LYS A 248 5.40 18.66 -15.34
C LYS A 248 4.04 18.13 -15.85
N VAL A 249 3.63 16.97 -15.37
CA VAL A 249 2.35 16.36 -15.74
C VAL A 249 1.21 17.13 -15.07
N ARG A 250 0.25 17.62 -15.85
CA ARG A 250 -0.92 18.36 -15.33
C ARG A 250 -1.99 17.38 -14.86
N ARG A 251 -2.61 17.66 -13.70
CA ARG A 251 -3.84 17.00 -13.26
C ARG A 251 -5.00 17.29 -14.22
N ARG A 252 -5.74 16.26 -14.60
CA ARG A 252 -6.81 16.30 -15.62
C ARG A 252 -8.17 15.91 -15.05
N ALA A 253 -8.22 15.19 -13.93
CA ALA A 253 -9.45 14.65 -13.39
C ALA A 253 -10.53 15.73 -13.17
N ARG A 254 -10.19 16.84 -12.52
CA ARG A 254 -11.15 17.95 -12.30
C ARG A 254 -11.75 18.54 -13.58
N ALA A 255 -10.94 18.77 -14.61
CA ALA A 255 -11.43 19.33 -15.87
C ALA A 255 -12.37 18.36 -16.60
N ILE A 256 -12.04 17.06 -16.59
CA ILE A 256 -12.90 16.00 -17.16
C ILE A 256 -14.21 15.90 -16.34
N HIS A 257 -14.13 15.96 -15.01
CA HIS A 257 -15.30 15.93 -14.14
C HIS A 257 -16.28 17.07 -14.42
N GLN A 258 -15.78 18.30 -14.55
CA GLN A 258 -16.61 19.46 -14.91
C GLN A 258 -17.30 19.26 -16.26
N ARG A 259 -16.57 18.74 -17.26
CA ARG A 259 -17.13 18.43 -18.58
C ARG A 259 -18.26 17.38 -18.51
N LEU A 260 -18.02 16.26 -17.81
CA LEU A 260 -19.01 15.18 -17.68
C LEU A 260 -20.25 15.61 -16.89
N ARG A 261 -20.11 16.46 -15.87
CA ARG A 261 -21.25 17.01 -15.12
C ARG A 261 -22.18 17.86 -15.97
N LEU A 262 -21.68 18.51 -17.02
CA LEU A 262 -22.49 19.29 -17.95
C LEU A 262 -23.25 18.42 -18.96
N GLN A 263 -22.95 17.13 -19.04
CA GLN A 263 -23.54 16.17 -19.98
C GLN A 263 -24.58 15.23 -19.32
N GLN A 264 -25.15 15.64 -18.17
CA GLN A 264 -26.02 14.78 -17.34
C GLN A 264 -27.23 14.18 -18.06
N ASP A 265 -27.72 14.83 -19.12
CA ASP A 265 -28.90 14.38 -19.87
C ASP A 265 -28.62 13.20 -20.82
N ALA A 266 -27.36 12.74 -20.93
CA ALA A 266 -26.94 11.67 -21.84
C ALA A 266 -26.14 10.57 -21.11
N LEU A 267 -26.75 9.87 -20.13
CA LEU A 267 -26.15 8.70 -19.47
C LEU A 267 -26.23 7.44 -20.35
N GLY A 268 -25.72 7.52 -21.58
CA GLY A 268 -25.54 6.36 -22.44
C GLY A 268 -24.37 5.47 -21.98
N PRO A 269 -24.25 4.24 -22.52
CA PRO A 269 -23.14 3.33 -22.19
C PRO A 269 -21.76 3.95 -22.39
N ALA A 270 -21.58 4.81 -23.39
CA ALA A 270 -20.31 5.49 -23.65
C ALA A 270 -19.93 6.47 -22.53
N GLN A 271 -20.89 7.25 -22.01
CA GLN A 271 -20.63 8.19 -20.91
C GLN A 271 -20.30 7.46 -19.61
N ILE A 272 -20.90 6.29 -19.36
CA ILE A 272 -20.56 5.45 -18.20
C ILE A 272 -19.07 5.10 -18.21
N PHE A 273 -18.51 4.69 -19.36
CA PHE A 273 -17.08 4.39 -19.47
C PHE A 273 -16.19 5.61 -19.23
N GLU A 274 -16.62 6.82 -19.62
CA GLU A 274 -15.89 8.05 -19.30
C GLU A 274 -15.87 8.33 -17.79
N TRP A 275 -16.97 8.06 -17.08
CA TRP A 275 -17.03 8.19 -15.62
C TRP A 275 -16.08 7.21 -14.92
N VAL A 276 -16.07 5.93 -15.32
CA VAL A 276 -15.15 4.94 -14.73
C VAL A 276 -13.68 5.33 -14.97
N SER A 277 -13.35 5.76 -16.19
CA SER A 277 -12.00 6.23 -16.53
C SER A 277 -11.61 7.47 -15.71
N LEU A 278 -12.54 8.39 -15.49
CA LEU A 278 -12.36 9.56 -14.65
C LEU A 278 -12.06 9.17 -13.19
N PHE A 279 -12.81 8.24 -12.61
CA PHE A 279 -12.58 7.80 -11.23
C PHE A 279 -11.20 7.17 -11.05
N ALA A 280 -10.79 6.31 -11.99
CA ALA A 280 -9.46 5.69 -11.95
C ALA A 280 -8.34 6.74 -12.08
N LEU A 281 -8.53 7.71 -12.97
CA LEU A 281 -7.58 8.81 -13.15
C LEU A 281 -7.49 9.69 -11.89
N ALA A 282 -8.62 10.01 -11.26
CA ALA A 282 -8.66 10.81 -10.03
C ALA A 282 -7.81 10.18 -8.92
N VAL A 283 -7.98 8.88 -8.67
CA VAL A 283 -7.21 8.15 -7.66
C VAL A 283 -5.73 8.06 -8.04
N ASN A 284 -5.40 7.82 -9.31
CA ASN A 284 -4.01 7.74 -9.76
C ASN A 284 -3.30 9.11 -9.68
N GLU A 285 -4.00 10.22 -9.93
CA GLU A 285 -3.49 11.57 -9.73
C GLU A 285 -3.27 11.88 -8.24
N GLU A 286 -4.18 11.43 -7.35
CA GLU A 286 -3.97 11.52 -5.90
C GLU A 286 -2.78 10.69 -5.43
N ASN A 287 -2.65 9.45 -5.92
CA ASN A 287 -1.50 8.61 -5.63
C ASN A 287 -0.19 9.31 -6.02
N ALA A 288 -0.10 9.79 -7.27
CA ALA A 288 1.08 10.45 -7.80
C ALA A 288 1.45 11.73 -7.02
N ALA A 289 0.49 12.37 -6.37
CA ALA A 289 0.71 13.55 -5.55
C ALA A 289 1.03 13.25 -4.07
N GLY A 290 1.13 11.97 -3.67
CA GLY A 290 1.35 11.59 -2.28
C GLY A 290 0.10 11.64 -1.40
N GLY A 291 -1.09 11.68 -2.01
CA GLY A 291 -2.36 11.64 -1.31
C GLY A 291 -2.66 10.28 -0.67
N ARG A 292 -3.73 10.22 0.12
CA ARG A 292 -4.20 8.97 0.72
C ARG A 292 -4.84 8.07 -0.33
N VAL A 293 -4.40 6.82 -0.39
CA VAL A 293 -4.86 5.80 -1.33
C VAL A 293 -4.95 4.45 -0.64
N VAL A 294 -5.69 3.52 -1.25
CA VAL A 294 -5.75 2.12 -0.81
C VAL A 294 -5.04 1.25 -1.84
N THR A 295 -4.12 0.39 -1.40
CA THR A 295 -3.49 -0.59 -2.29
C THR A 295 -4.53 -1.54 -2.83
N ALA A 296 -4.47 -1.84 -4.14
CA ALA A 296 -5.44 -2.74 -4.76
C ALA A 296 -4.90 -3.45 -6.02
N PRO A 297 -3.82 -4.26 -5.94
CA PRO A 297 -3.08 -4.70 -4.74
C PRO A 297 -1.82 -3.86 -4.44
N THR A 298 -1.49 -2.88 -5.29
CA THR A 298 -0.37 -1.94 -5.11
C THR A 298 -0.88 -0.51 -5.29
N ASN A 299 -0.08 0.49 -4.89
CA ASN A 299 -0.38 1.90 -5.16
C ASN A 299 -0.45 2.21 -6.66
N GLY A 300 0.38 1.54 -7.48
CA GLY A 300 0.42 1.75 -8.93
C GLY A 300 -0.88 1.36 -9.65
N ALA A 301 -1.64 0.42 -9.08
CA ALA A 301 -2.93 -0.04 -9.59
C ALA A 301 -4.14 0.48 -8.77
N ALA A 302 -3.90 1.40 -7.82
CA ALA A 302 -4.88 1.80 -6.81
C ALA A 302 -6.18 2.38 -7.40
N GLY A 303 -6.17 2.93 -8.62
CA GLY A 303 -7.36 3.51 -9.23
C GLY A 303 -8.39 2.51 -9.79
N VAL A 304 -8.03 1.25 -10.03
CA VAL A 304 -8.91 0.30 -10.77
C VAL A 304 -10.11 -0.13 -9.92
N ILE A 305 -9.85 -0.75 -8.77
CA ILE A 305 -10.88 -1.22 -7.83
C ILE A 305 -11.84 -0.09 -7.41
N PRO A 306 -11.39 1.08 -6.91
CA PRO A 306 -12.31 2.14 -6.49
C PRO A 306 -13.13 2.69 -7.65
N ALA A 307 -12.61 2.73 -8.88
CA ALA A 307 -13.38 3.18 -10.04
C ALA A 307 -14.56 2.25 -10.35
N VAL A 308 -14.33 0.93 -10.30
CA VAL A 308 -15.39 -0.07 -10.54
C VAL A 308 -16.35 -0.15 -9.35
N LEU A 309 -15.86 -0.01 -8.12
CA LEU A 309 -16.71 0.05 -6.93
C LEU A 309 -17.60 1.30 -6.94
N HIS A 310 -17.08 2.45 -7.35
CA HIS A 310 -17.87 3.66 -7.52
C HIS A 310 -18.88 3.54 -8.67
N TYR A 311 -18.53 2.79 -9.73
CA TYR A 311 -19.49 2.41 -10.76
C TYR A 311 -20.64 1.59 -10.18
N TYR A 312 -20.35 0.56 -9.38
CA TYR A 312 -21.36 -0.23 -8.66
C TYR A 312 -22.29 0.68 -7.86
N ARG A 313 -21.75 1.52 -6.98
CA ARG A 313 -22.52 2.46 -6.15
C ARG A 313 -23.43 3.38 -6.97
N ARG A 314 -22.93 3.90 -8.09
CA ARG A 314 -23.59 4.98 -8.83
C ARG A 314 -24.58 4.50 -9.88
N PHE A 315 -24.31 3.38 -10.53
CA PHE A 315 -25.02 2.97 -11.74
C PHE A 315 -25.74 1.62 -11.64
N VAL A 316 -25.46 0.81 -10.62
CA VAL A 316 -26.16 -0.47 -10.41
C VAL A 316 -27.39 -0.25 -9.53
N PRO A 317 -28.62 -0.57 -10.00
CA PRO A 317 -29.82 -0.46 -9.19
C PRO A 317 -29.75 -1.33 -7.93
N GLY A 318 -30.12 -0.76 -6.78
CA GLY A 318 -30.09 -1.48 -5.50
C GLY A 318 -28.68 -1.64 -4.92
N ALA A 319 -27.69 -0.89 -5.41
CA ALA A 319 -26.37 -0.86 -4.80
C ALA A 319 -26.44 -0.42 -3.33
N ASP A 320 -25.82 -1.20 -2.45
CA ASP A 320 -25.80 -0.98 -1.01
C ASP A 320 -24.42 -1.30 -0.42
N ARG A 321 -24.24 -0.96 0.86
CA ARG A 321 -22.96 -1.15 1.56
C ARG A 321 -22.55 -2.62 1.65
N ASP A 322 -23.51 -3.52 1.84
CA ASP A 322 -23.23 -4.95 1.88
C ASP A 322 -22.75 -5.47 0.53
N GLY A 323 -23.26 -4.94 -0.58
CA GLY A 323 -22.76 -5.21 -1.91
C GLY A 323 -21.34 -4.72 -2.14
N GLU A 324 -20.98 -3.57 -1.59
CA GLU A 324 -19.59 -3.07 -1.63
C GLU A 324 -18.64 -3.97 -0.85
N ARG A 325 -19.06 -4.46 0.33
CA ARG A 325 -18.29 -5.44 1.10
C ARG A 325 -18.15 -6.76 0.34
N ARG A 326 -19.25 -7.28 -0.25
CA ARG A 326 -19.23 -8.48 -1.10
C ARG A 326 -18.27 -8.32 -2.29
N PHE A 327 -18.31 -7.16 -2.95
CA PHE A 327 -17.39 -6.81 -4.03
C PHE A 327 -15.93 -6.95 -3.58
N LEU A 328 -15.55 -6.33 -2.46
CA LEU A 328 -14.17 -6.36 -1.97
C LEU A 328 -13.74 -7.75 -1.52
N LEU A 329 -14.62 -8.52 -0.87
CA LEU A 329 -14.33 -9.89 -0.46
C LEU A 329 -14.10 -10.82 -1.67
N THR A 330 -14.93 -10.72 -2.72
CA THR A 330 -14.74 -11.49 -3.95
C THR A 330 -13.49 -11.04 -4.70
N ALA A 331 -13.24 -9.74 -4.79
CA ALA A 331 -12.01 -9.19 -5.36
C ALA A 331 -10.77 -9.70 -4.61
N ALA A 332 -10.84 -9.79 -3.27
CA ALA A 332 -9.74 -10.30 -2.46
C ALA A 332 -9.43 -11.77 -2.73
N ALA A 333 -10.46 -12.62 -2.87
CA ALA A 333 -10.26 -14.03 -3.25
C ALA A 333 -9.40 -14.17 -4.51
N ILE A 334 -9.71 -13.39 -5.55
CA ILE A 334 -8.92 -13.38 -6.78
C ILE A 334 -7.50 -12.85 -6.55
N GLY A 335 -7.35 -11.79 -5.75
CA GLY A 335 -6.04 -11.30 -5.35
C GLY A 335 -5.19 -12.35 -4.61
N PHE A 336 -5.81 -13.18 -3.77
CA PHE A 336 -5.12 -14.28 -3.07
C PHE A 336 -4.62 -15.34 -4.04
N LEU A 337 -5.40 -15.70 -5.07
CA LEU A 337 -4.98 -16.66 -6.08
C LEU A 337 -3.70 -16.20 -6.78
N TYR A 338 -3.63 -14.91 -7.14
CA TYR A 338 -2.42 -14.34 -7.70
C TYR A 338 -1.31 -14.34 -6.66
N LYS A 339 -1.53 -13.83 -5.44
CA LYS A 339 -0.48 -13.73 -4.40
C LYS A 339 0.16 -15.07 -4.00
N LYS A 340 -0.62 -16.16 -4.00
CA LYS A 340 -0.16 -17.52 -3.66
C LYS A 340 0.56 -18.24 -4.79
N ARG A 341 0.34 -17.86 -6.04
CA ARG A 341 0.84 -18.62 -7.21
C ARG A 341 1.62 -17.78 -8.23
N ALA A 342 1.68 -16.47 -8.03
CA ALA A 342 2.35 -15.51 -8.88
C ALA A 342 2.89 -14.34 -8.05
N SER A 343 3.97 -13.72 -8.52
CA SER A 343 4.42 -12.46 -7.94
C SER A 343 3.47 -11.31 -8.32
N ILE A 344 3.17 -10.44 -7.36
CA ILE A 344 2.39 -9.20 -7.55
C ILE A 344 3.33 -7.99 -7.76
N SER A 345 4.65 -8.19 -7.74
CA SER A 345 5.64 -7.13 -7.91
C SER A 345 5.75 -6.70 -9.37
N ALA A 346 5.50 -5.41 -9.69
CA ALA A 346 5.82 -4.88 -11.03
C ALA A 346 7.31 -5.04 -11.39
N ALA A 347 8.20 -5.09 -10.40
CA ALA A 347 9.63 -5.28 -10.64
C ALA A 347 9.95 -6.68 -11.22
N GLU A 348 9.05 -7.65 -11.08
CA GLU A 348 9.27 -9.04 -11.48
C GLU A 348 8.35 -9.48 -12.61
N MET A 349 7.09 -9.03 -12.60
CA MET A 349 6.07 -9.44 -13.57
C MET A 349 5.65 -8.31 -14.51
N GLY A 350 6.15 -7.08 -14.33
CA GLY A 350 5.73 -5.91 -15.09
C GLY A 350 4.29 -5.45 -14.77
N CYS A 351 3.73 -4.55 -15.58
CA CYS A 351 2.40 -3.96 -15.33
C CYS A 351 1.24 -4.98 -15.25
N GLN A 352 1.40 -6.17 -15.84
CA GLN A 352 0.42 -7.26 -15.74
C GLN A 352 0.28 -7.80 -14.30
N GLY A 353 1.36 -7.78 -13.51
CA GLY A 353 1.36 -8.24 -12.11
C GLY A 353 0.65 -7.30 -11.14
N GLU A 354 0.47 -6.03 -11.53
CA GLU A 354 -0.22 -5.02 -10.71
C GLU A 354 -1.57 -4.64 -11.31
N VAL A 355 -1.58 -3.94 -12.45
CA VAL A 355 -2.80 -3.43 -13.08
C VAL A 355 -3.66 -4.57 -13.63
N GLY A 356 -3.03 -5.60 -14.21
CA GLY A 356 -3.75 -6.78 -14.71
C GLY A 356 -4.48 -7.53 -13.59
N VAL A 357 -3.80 -7.73 -12.45
CA VAL A 357 -4.39 -8.32 -11.25
C VAL A 357 -5.54 -7.46 -10.73
N ALA A 358 -5.36 -6.14 -10.62
CA ALA A 358 -6.41 -5.23 -10.17
C ALA A 358 -7.66 -5.27 -11.07
N CYS A 359 -7.47 -5.36 -12.39
CA CYS A 359 -8.58 -5.53 -13.35
C CYS A 359 -9.32 -6.86 -13.15
N SER A 360 -8.59 -7.96 -12.94
CA SER A 360 -9.18 -9.29 -12.68
C SER A 360 -9.98 -9.30 -11.37
N MET A 361 -9.40 -8.73 -10.31
CA MET A 361 -10.07 -8.55 -9.02
C MET A 361 -11.35 -7.72 -9.16
N ALA A 362 -11.30 -6.60 -9.88
CA ALA A 362 -12.45 -5.72 -10.05
C ALA A 362 -13.56 -6.36 -10.88
N ALA A 363 -13.21 -7.11 -11.93
CA ALA A 363 -14.16 -7.84 -12.74
C ALA A 363 -14.89 -8.91 -11.92
N ALA A 364 -14.16 -9.67 -11.08
CA ALA A 364 -14.77 -10.67 -10.21
C ALA A 364 -15.61 -10.06 -9.10
N GLY A 365 -15.21 -8.91 -8.55
CA GLY A 365 -16.01 -8.21 -7.53
C GLY A 365 -17.36 -7.71 -8.07
N LEU A 366 -17.40 -7.29 -9.35
CA LEU A 366 -18.61 -6.75 -9.97
C LEU A 366 -19.56 -7.84 -10.49
N ALA A 367 -19.02 -8.96 -10.97
CA ALA A 367 -19.78 -10.09 -11.51
C ALA A 367 -20.59 -10.80 -10.41
#